data_AF-Q0SE08-F1
#
_entry.id   AF-Q0SE08-F1
#
_cell.length_a   1.000
_cell.length_b   1.000
_cell.length_c   1.000
_cell.angle_alpha   90.00
_cell.angle_beta   90.00
_cell.angle_gamma   90.00
#
_symmetry.space_group_name_H-M   'P 1'
#
loop_
_entity.id
_entity.type
_entity.pdbx_description
1 polymer ?
#
loop_
_entity_poly.entity_id
_entity_poly.type
_entity_poly.pdbx_seq_one_letter_code
_entity_poly.pdbx_strand_id
1 'polypeptide(L)'
;MVTDVDQVDGGATVTFTHEGRTRVVTADWVVGADGARSIVRRTAGFTATETAPTAAALLGLAVLDDPANAPKGWVRTERGWTVLNVNHADFSRIITFDLGGPHEDHRRPLTAEELQETVDRFAGRPVPFRDARSLSRFSDYSRLVDDYRLGRVLLVGDAAHVHFPLGGQGLNLGIGDAIGLGWRLALVARGQADPSVLDVYSRERHACAAGVIANVADQRERMRIGVDGDRLRHELGVLLEDRDRNRALGSAISAQSQPAPSALQDAARGDFAANTVIETDTGITDLIRLHVAAGDRGLLLCEDASESVRAVVEPPWGERVRLIQARNLGPTTVLVRPDGEVAWSGELGDGSELVARLAETFGGSARPCAVDECRDSLTAHGRPRCRTNVEPPPEARPARATDADGRDRAAAVPDPFAGGGPTRRRASTGWSCSWWPRQIRPAPVSLRA
;
A
#
# COMPACT_ATOMS: atom_id res chain seq x y z
N MET A 1 -23.67 0.99 -1.16
CA MET A 1 -22.99 2.09 -0.46
C MET A 1 -23.00 1.77 1.03
N VAL A 2 -21.83 1.69 1.66
CA VAL A 2 -21.74 1.52 3.13
C VAL A 2 -22.39 2.72 3.80
N THR A 3 -23.11 2.48 4.89
CA THR A 3 -23.75 3.51 5.70
C THR A 3 -23.27 3.49 7.14
N ASP A 4 -22.82 2.32 7.62
CA ASP A 4 -22.39 2.15 9.00
C ASP A 4 -21.41 0.97 9.17
N VAL A 5 -20.58 1.04 10.21
CA VAL A 5 -19.65 -0.03 10.61
C VAL A 5 -19.57 -0.08 12.12
N ASP A 6 -19.98 -1.20 12.70
CA ASP A 6 -19.94 -1.46 14.14
C ASP A 6 -19.03 -2.64 14.44
N GLN A 7 -18.34 -2.58 15.58
CA GLN A 7 -17.55 -3.71 16.06
C GLN A 7 -18.42 -4.67 16.87
N VAL A 8 -18.16 -5.97 16.69
CA VAL A 8 -18.84 -7.06 17.41
C VAL A 8 -17.81 -8.05 17.94
N ASP A 9 -18.20 -8.94 18.84
CA ASP A 9 -17.30 -9.96 19.36
C ASP A 9 -16.72 -10.82 18.22
N GLY A 10 -15.40 -10.76 18.06
CA GLY A 10 -14.67 -11.51 17.04
C GLY A 10 -14.64 -10.89 15.64
N GLY A 11 -15.34 -9.79 15.36
CA GLY A 11 -15.41 -9.21 14.00
C GLY A 11 -15.99 -7.80 13.94
N ALA A 12 -16.58 -7.45 12.80
CA ALA A 12 -17.32 -6.21 12.60
C ALA A 12 -18.52 -6.42 11.66
N THR A 13 -19.60 -5.67 11.91
CA THR A 13 -20.78 -5.64 11.05
C THR A 13 -20.77 -4.41 10.17
N VAL A 14 -21.00 -4.60 8.87
CA VAL A 14 -21.08 -3.53 7.88
C VAL A 14 -22.52 -3.42 7.40
N THR A 15 -23.13 -2.25 7.63
CA THR A 15 -24.45 -1.92 7.10
C THR A 15 -24.30 -1.15 5.80
N PHE A 16 -25.00 -1.58 4.75
CA PHE A 16 -24.91 -0.95 3.43
C PHE A 16 -26.23 -0.97 2.68
N THR A 17 -26.45 0.03 1.84
CA THR A 17 -27.57 0.07 0.90
C THR A 17 -27.17 -0.57 -0.43
N HIS A 18 -27.98 -1.50 -0.92
CA HIS A 18 -27.86 -2.12 -2.24
C HIS A 18 -29.25 -2.25 -2.86
N GLU A 19 -29.45 -1.70 -4.07
CA GLU A 19 -30.74 -1.70 -4.77
C GLU A 19 -31.90 -1.12 -3.92
N GLY A 20 -31.61 -0.03 -3.18
CA GLY A 20 -32.59 0.63 -2.31
C GLY A 20 -32.94 -0.15 -1.04
N ARG A 21 -32.29 -1.28 -0.76
CA ARG A 21 -32.49 -2.09 0.45
C ARG A 21 -31.27 -2.01 1.35
N THR A 22 -31.53 -1.85 2.65
CA THR A 22 -30.50 -2.01 3.68
C THR A 22 -30.15 -3.48 3.83
N ARG A 23 -28.84 -3.78 3.84
CA ARG A 23 -28.27 -5.10 4.11
C ARG A 23 -27.20 -4.97 5.17
N VAL A 24 -26.95 -6.05 5.88
CA VAL A 24 -25.91 -6.17 6.90
C VAL A 24 -25.08 -7.39 6.58
N VAL A 25 -23.76 -7.27 6.71
CA VAL A 25 -22.83 -8.40 6.61
C VAL A 25 -21.89 -8.36 7.81
N THR A 26 -21.61 -9.54 8.38
CA THR A 26 -20.58 -9.70 9.41
C THR A 26 -19.31 -10.22 8.73
N ALA A 27 -18.17 -9.63 9.08
CA ALA A 27 -16.86 -10.05 8.62
C ALA A 27 -15.87 -10.11 9.78
N ASP A 28 -14.89 -10.99 9.70
CA ASP A 28 -13.81 -11.07 10.71
C ASP A 28 -12.97 -9.79 10.74
N TRP A 29 -12.83 -9.14 9.57
CA TRP A 29 -12.06 -7.92 9.38
C TRP A 29 -12.73 -7.00 8.35
N VAL A 30 -12.64 -5.69 8.59
CA VAL A 30 -13.15 -4.65 7.67
C VAL A 30 -12.02 -3.66 7.34
N VAL A 31 -11.83 -3.35 6.06
CA VAL A 31 -10.85 -2.36 5.61
C VAL A 31 -11.55 -1.19 4.91
N GLY A 32 -11.42 0.01 5.49
CA GLY A 32 -11.88 1.26 4.90
C GLY A 32 -10.91 1.77 3.85
N ALA A 33 -11.29 1.63 2.58
CA ALA A 33 -10.59 2.18 1.41
C ALA A 33 -11.49 3.17 0.63
N ASP A 34 -12.41 3.83 1.35
CA ASP A 34 -13.52 4.62 0.81
C ASP A 34 -13.24 6.14 0.76
N GLY A 35 -11.95 6.50 0.74
CA GLY A 35 -11.47 7.84 0.38
C GLY A 35 -11.59 8.91 1.47
N ALA A 36 -11.32 10.16 1.10
CA ALA A 36 -11.19 11.29 2.03
C ALA A 36 -12.43 11.50 2.94
N ARG A 37 -13.62 11.16 2.41
CA ARG A 37 -14.91 11.23 3.11
C ARG A 37 -15.34 9.86 3.66
N SER A 38 -14.39 9.01 4.01
CA SER A 38 -14.61 7.66 4.54
C SER A 38 -15.75 7.62 5.58
N ILE A 39 -16.75 6.80 5.27
CA ILE A 39 -17.83 6.44 6.18
C ILE A 39 -17.26 5.50 7.23
N VAL A 40 -16.46 4.51 6.82
CA VAL A 40 -15.83 3.54 7.72
C VAL A 40 -15.05 4.24 8.83
N ARG A 41 -14.17 5.20 8.50
CA ARG A 41 -13.42 5.98 9.50
C ARG A 41 -14.36 6.64 10.52
N ARG A 42 -15.40 7.33 10.02
CA ARG A 42 -16.29 8.13 10.87
C ARG A 42 -17.16 7.26 11.77
N THR A 43 -17.75 6.20 11.23
CA THR A 43 -18.72 5.38 11.96
C THR A 43 -18.03 4.41 12.92
N ALA A 44 -16.87 3.87 12.54
CA ALA A 44 -16.10 3.01 13.44
C ALA A 44 -15.43 3.78 14.59
N GLY A 45 -15.42 5.12 14.56
CA GLY A 45 -14.94 5.96 15.68
C GLY A 45 -13.44 6.26 15.68
N PHE A 46 -12.78 6.26 14.52
CA PHE A 46 -11.38 6.66 14.42
C PHE A 46 -11.20 8.16 14.72
N THR A 47 -10.19 8.48 15.52
CA THR A 47 -9.74 9.86 15.77
C THR A 47 -8.67 10.26 14.75
N ALA A 48 -8.52 11.57 14.55
CA ALA A 48 -7.54 12.09 13.61
C ALA A 48 -7.07 13.48 14.01
N THR A 49 -5.83 13.78 13.68
CA THR A 49 -5.26 15.12 13.68
C THR A 49 -5.59 15.80 12.35
N GLU A 50 -6.20 17.00 12.40
CA GLU A 50 -6.60 17.76 11.22
C GLU A 50 -5.96 19.15 11.21
N THR A 51 -5.56 19.63 10.03
CA THR A 51 -5.07 21.00 9.83
C THR A 51 -6.01 21.76 8.90
N ALA A 52 -6.44 22.94 9.33
CA ALA A 52 -7.31 23.81 8.55
C ALA A 52 -6.62 24.27 7.26
N PRO A 53 -7.36 24.45 6.16
CA PRO A 53 -6.78 24.86 4.89
C PRO A 53 -6.27 26.31 4.94
N THR A 54 -5.12 26.55 4.32
CA THR A 54 -4.47 27.85 4.18
C THR A 54 -4.11 28.18 2.73
N ALA A 55 -4.38 27.27 1.79
CA ALA A 55 -4.17 27.42 0.37
C ALA A 55 -5.34 26.85 -0.44
N ALA A 56 -5.45 27.34 -1.67
CA ALA A 56 -6.49 27.00 -2.61
C ALA A 56 -5.90 26.56 -3.94
N ALA A 57 -6.60 25.68 -4.62
CA ALA A 57 -6.26 25.30 -5.96
C ALA A 57 -7.49 24.88 -6.76
N LEU A 58 -7.42 25.09 -8.07
CA LEU A 58 -8.45 24.71 -9.03
C LEU A 58 -7.85 23.76 -10.05
N LEU A 59 -8.67 22.82 -10.52
CA LEU A 59 -8.32 21.93 -11.62
C LEU A 59 -9.47 21.83 -12.60
N GLY A 60 -9.13 21.83 -13.89
CA GLY A 60 -10.05 21.52 -14.97
C GLY A 60 -9.35 20.86 -16.15
N LEU A 61 -10.15 20.19 -16.97
CA LEU A 61 -9.74 19.74 -18.30
C LEU A 61 -10.45 20.63 -19.32
N ALA A 62 -9.71 21.29 -20.20
CA ALA A 62 -10.28 22.18 -21.20
C ALA A 62 -9.47 22.15 -22.50
N VAL A 63 -10.10 22.43 -23.63
CA VAL A 63 -9.40 22.58 -24.92
C VAL A 63 -8.89 24.01 -24.99
N LEU A 64 -7.57 24.19 -25.05
CA LEU A 64 -6.96 25.51 -25.21
C LEU A 64 -7.18 25.99 -26.65
N ASP A 65 -7.57 27.25 -26.83
CA ASP A 65 -7.74 27.82 -28.17
C ASP A 65 -6.39 28.12 -28.84
N ASP A 66 -5.38 28.44 -28.05
CA ASP A 66 -3.99 28.64 -28.49
C ASP A 66 -3.01 27.84 -27.62
N PRO A 67 -2.92 26.52 -27.80
CA PRO A 67 -2.01 25.68 -27.02
C PRO A 67 -0.53 25.98 -27.31
N ALA A 68 -0.20 26.59 -28.46
CA ALA A 68 1.17 26.95 -28.79
C ALA A 68 1.71 28.05 -27.86
N ASN A 69 0.86 29.04 -27.56
CA ASN A 69 1.23 30.17 -26.72
C ASN A 69 0.74 30.05 -25.27
N ALA A 70 0.14 28.93 -24.84
CA ALA A 70 -0.25 28.74 -23.44
C ALA A 70 0.97 28.56 -22.51
N PRO A 71 0.90 28.97 -21.22
CA PRO A 71 1.99 28.78 -20.26
C PRO A 71 2.20 27.28 -19.94
N LYS A 72 3.23 26.66 -20.53
CA LYS A 72 3.46 25.20 -20.43
C LYS A 72 4.12 24.81 -19.11
N GLY A 73 3.61 23.75 -18.49
CA GLY A 73 4.17 23.21 -17.25
C GLY A 73 3.96 24.17 -16.07
N TRP A 74 4.87 24.12 -15.09
CA TRP A 74 4.82 24.98 -13.91
C TRP A 74 5.29 26.39 -14.23
N VAL A 75 4.39 27.37 -14.10
CA VAL A 75 4.70 28.79 -14.25
C VAL A 75 4.30 29.53 -12.98
N ARG A 76 5.28 30.20 -12.38
CA ARG A 76 5.11 31.09 -11.23
C ARG A 76 5.03 32.53 -11.70
N THR A 77 4.09 33.29 -11.15
CA THR A 77 4.03 34.75 -11.30
C THR A 77 3.89 35.41 -9.94
N GLU A 78 3.91 36.74 -9.89
CA GLU A 78 3.59 37.52 -8.68
C GLU A 78 2.14 37.30 -8.18
N ARG A 79 1.29 36.62 -8.97
CA ARG A 79 -0.15 36.47 -8.72
C ARG A 79 -0.52 35.06 -8.29
N GLY A 80 0.35 34.08 -8.47
CA GLY A 80 0.10 32.68 -8.14
C GLY A 80 0.87 31.72 -9.05
N TRP A 81 0.46 30.45 -9.04
CA TRP A 81 1.03 29.43 -9.92
C TRP A 81 -0.01 28.87 -10.88
N THR A 82 0.44 28.59 -12.10
CA THR A 82 -0.30 27.78 -13.07
C THR A 82 0.50 26.52 -13.40
N VAL A 83 -0.19 25.42 -13.65
CA VAL A 83 0.38 24.19 -14.19
C VAL A 83 -0.50 23.71 -15.32
N LEU A 84 -0.04 23.89 -16.56
CA LEU A 84 -0.78 23.42 -17.73
C LEU A 84 -0.02 22.26 -18.39
N ASN A 85 -0.63 21.08 -18.36
CA ASN A 85 -0.22 19.98 -19.22
C ASN A 85 -0.89 20.19 -20.58
N VAL A 86 -0.21 20.96 -21.42
CA VAL A 86 -0.73 21.35 -22.73
C VAL A 86 -0.79 20.14 -23.65
N ASN A 87 -1.98 19.88 -24.15
CA ASN A 87 -2.24 18.96 -25.25
C ASN A 87 -2.66 19.79 -26.47
N HIS A 88 -1.90 19.65 -27.56
CA HIS A 88 -2.15 20.40 -28.80
C HIS A 88 -3.32 19.82 -29.62
N ALA A 89 -3.76 18.60 -29.32
CA ALA A 89 -4.75 17.89 -30.11
C ALA A 89 -6.09 17.70 -29.38
N ASP A 90 -6.14 17.91 -28.06
CA ASP A 90 -7.31 17.63 -27.24
C ASP A 90 -7.24 18.38 -25.90
N PHE A 91 -8.06 17.99 -24.92
CA PHE A 91 -8.08 18.53 -23.56
C PHE A 91 -6.68 18.64 -22.93
N SER A 92 -6.36 19.86 -22.51
CA SER A 92 -5.25 20.17 -21.63
C SER A 92 -5.71 20.12 -20.17
N ARG A 93 -4.82 19.71 -19.27
CA ARG A 93 -5.07 19.79 -17.83
C ARG A 93 -4.58 21.14 -17.33
N ILE A 94 -5.47 21.92 -16.74
CA ILE A 94 -5.20 23.25 -16.20
C ILE A 94 -5.31 23.15 -14.68
N ILE A 95 -4.26 23.59 -13.98
CA ILE A 95 -4.24 23.67 -12.53
C ILE A 95 -3.77 25.07 -12.12
N THR A 96 -4.41 25.65 -11.11
CA THR A 96 -3.95 26.87 -10.46
C THR A 96 -3.69 26.61 -8.98
N PHE A 97 -2.65 27.24 -8.42
CA PHE A 97 -2.40 27.22 -6.97
C PHE A 97 -2.33 28.65 -6.45
N ASP A 98 -3.26 28.96 -5.55
CA ASP A 98 -3.31 30.19 -4.78
C ASP A 98 -2.85 29.90 -3.35
N LEU A 99 -1.72 30.49 -2.96
CA LEU A 99 -1.15 30.29 -1.64
C LEU A 99 -1.38 31.49 -0.72
N GLY A 100 -2.19 32.46 -1.15
CA GLY A 100 -2.62 33.60 -0.36
C GLY A 100 -3.76 33.29 0.60
N GLY A 101 -4.51 32.20 0.38
CA GLY A 101 -5.57 31.75 1.26
C GLY A 101 -6.39 30.59 0.69
N PRO A 102 -7.30 30.01 1.49
CA PRO A 102 -8.23 28.99 1.03
C PRO A 102 -9.40 29.59 0.22
N HIS A 103 -10.15 28.75 -0.50
CA HIS A 103 -11.42 29.13 -1.11
C HIS A 103 -12.44 29.49 -0.02
N GLU A 104 -13.22 30.56 -0.20
CA GLU A 104 -14.29 30.96 0.76
C GLU A 104 -15.30 29.82 0.98
N ASP A 105 -15.72 29.15 -0.10
CA ASP A 105 -16.54 27.95 -0.04
C ASP A 105 -15.93 26.84 -0.92
N HIS A 106 -15.30 25.86 -0.28
CA HIS A 106 -14.71 24.70 -0.94
C HIS A 106 -15.74 23.69 -1.45
N ARG A 107 -17.01 23.78 -1.04
CA ARG A 107 -18.10 22.86 -1.46
C ARG A 107 -18.84 23.36 -2.69
N ARG A 108 -18.75 24.65 -2.99
CA ARG A 108 -19.35 25.25 -4.19
C ARG A 108 -18.71 24.64 -5.45
N PRO A 109 -19.51 24.13 -6.40
CA PRO A 109 -18.99 23.67 -7.68
C PRO A 109 -18.14 24.74 -8.37
N LEU A 110 -17.04 24.32 -8.98
CA LEU A 110 -16.23 25.19 -9.82
C LEU A 110 -16.91 25.37 -11.19
N THR A 111 -16.99 26.61 -11.67
CA THR A 111 -17.50 26.93 -13.02
C THR A 111 -16.36 27.13 -14.01
N ALA A 112 -16.66 27.05 -15.30
CA ALA A 112 -15.67 27.26 -16.36
C ALA A 112 -15.18 28.72 -16.36
N GLU A 113 -16.09 29.67 -16.13
CA GLU A 113 -15.83 31.10 -16.07
C GLU A 113 -14.85 31.42 -14.94
N GLU A 114 -15.05 30.84 -13.74
CA GLU A 114 -14.15 31.07 -12.62
C GLU A 114 -12.76 30.47 -12.83
N LEU A 115 -12.69 29.30 -13.50
CA LEU A 115 -11.41 28.74 -13.91
C LEU A 115 -10.70 29.64 -14.94
N GLN A 116 -11.44 30.20 -15.91
CA GLN A 116 -10.94 31.12 -16.92
C GLN A 116 -10.39 32.41 -16.28
N GLU A 117 -11.17 33.04 -15.42
CA GLU A 117 -10.77 34.23 -14.67
C GLU A 117 -9.50 33.98 -13.83
N THR A 118 -9.44 32.83 -13.17
CA THR A 118 -8.30 32.49 -12.31
C THR A 118 -7.03 32.24 -13.12
N VAL A 119 -7.12 31.47 -14.22
CA VAL A 119 -5.94 31.19 -15.07
C VAL A 119 -5.44 32.47 -15.75
N ASP A 120 -6.34 33.33 -16.22
CA ASP A 120 -5.98 34.61 -16.86
C ASP A 120 -5.29 35.54 -15.88
N ARG A 121 -5.85 35.65 -14.67
CA ARG A 121 -5.28 36.44 -13.57
C ARG A 121 -3.89 35.96 -13.24
N PHE A 122 -3.69 34.64 -13.07
CA PHE A 122 -2.39 34.09 -12.66
C PHE A 122 -1.36 34.11 -13.78
N ALA A 123 -1.77 33.90 -15.03
CA ALA A 123 -0.90 34.03 -16.19
C ALA A 123 -0.55 35.50 -16.52
N GLY A 124 -1.33 36.45 -15.99
CA GLY A 124 -1.17 37.88 -16.26
C GLY A 124 -1.65 38.32 -17.66
N ARG A 125 -2.31 37.41 -18.39
CA ARG A 125 -2.88 37.63 -19.73
C ARG A 125 -3.96 36.58 -20.01
N PRO A 126 -4.81 36.80 -21.02
CA PRO A 126 -5.79 35.80 -21.45
C PRO A 126 -5.13 34.47 -21.87
N VAL A 127 -5.69 33.36 -21.39
CA VAL A 127 -5.39 31.97 -21.76
C VAL A 127 -6.73 31.31 -22.13
N PRO A 128 -7.32 31.67 -23.29
CA PRO A 128 -8.66 31.24 -23.65
C PRO A 128 -8.74 29.73 -23.83
N PHE A 129 -9.80 29.14 -23.27
CA PHE A 129 -10.15 27.74 -23.44
C PHE A 129 -11.65 27.55 -23.64
N ARG A 130 -12.01 26.36 -24.11
CA ARG A 130 -13.40 25.91 -24.28
C ARG A 130 -13.60 24.48 -23.77
N ASP A 131 -14.87 24.06 -23.76
CA ASP A 131 -15.31 22.71 -23.42
C ASP A 131 -14.87 22.22 -22.02
N ALA A 132 -14.75 23.14 -21.05
CA ALA A 132 -14.23 22.81 -19.73
C ALA A 132 -15.05 21.73 -19.01
N ARG A 133 -14.37 20.71 -18.48
CA ARG A 133 -14.95 19.56 -17.79
C ARG A 133 -14.07 19.09 -16.64
N SER A 134 -14.60 18.18 -15.83
CA SER A 134 -13.89 17.62 -14.65
C SER A 134 -13.35 18.72 -13.73
N LEU A 135 -14.20 19.71 -13.46
CA LEU A 135 -13.87 20.88 -12.66
C LEU A 135 -13.85 20.51 -11.17
N SER A 136 -12.76 20.84 -10.48
CA SER A 136 -12.57 20.50 -9.07
C SER A 136 -11.87 21.62 -8.32
N ARG A 137 -12.25 21.78 -7.06
CA ARG A 137 -11.55 22.61 -6.08
C ARG A 137 -10.86 21.73 -5.07
N PHE A 138 -9.69 22.15 -4.64
CA PHE A 138 -8.97 21.49 -3.56
C PHE A 138 -8.24 22.53 -2.72
N SER A 139 -7.88 22.11 -1.52
CA SER A 139 -7.16 22.90 -0.53
C SER A 139 -6.06 22.05 0.07
N ASP A 140 -5.16 22.69 0.80
CA ASP A 140 -4.10 22.05 1.59
C ASP A 140 -4.58 21.52 2.96
N TYR A 141 -5.89 21.49 3.21
CA TYR A 141 -6.47 20.73 4.33
C TYR A 141 -5.80 19.36 4.42
N SER A 142 -5.34 19.03 5.62
CA SER A 142 -4.72 17.74 5.90
C SER A 142 -5.44 17.04 7.03
N ARG A 143 -5.41 15.71 6.96
CA ARG A 143 -5.88 14.83 8.03
C ARG A 143 -4.93 13.65 8.13
N LEU A 144 -4.62 13.25 9.35
CA LEU A 144 -3.95 11.99 9.64
C LEU A 144 -4.71 11.30 10.77
N VAL A 145 -5.26 10.13 10.50
CA VAL A 145 -5.84 9.26 11.53
C VAL A 145 -4.76 8.82 12.49
N ASP A 146 -5.03 8.85 13.80
CA ASP A 146 -4.02 8.61 14.83
C ASP A 146 -3.54 7.13 14.85
N ASP A 147 -4.46 6.19 14.61
CA ASP A 147 -4.19 4.75 14.49
C ASP A 147 -4.92 4.16 13.28
N TYR A 148 -4.22 3.46 12.40
CA TYR A 148 -4.83 2.88 11.18
C TYR A 148 -5.60 1.59 11.46
N ARG A 149 -5.59 1.13 12.71
CA ARG A 149 -6.36 -0.02 13.19
C ARG A 149 -7.12 0.35 14.44
N LEU A 150 -8.39 -0.01 14.46
CA LEU A 150 -9.24 0.02 15.64
C LEU A 150 -9.94 -1.33 15.76
N GLY A 151 -9.45 -2.19 16.66
CA GLY A 151 -9.97 -3.54 16.83
C GLY A 151 -9.90 -4.38 15.55
N ARG A 152 -11.06 -4.65 14.94
CA ARG A 152 -11.22 -5.43 13.69
C ARG A 152 -11.41 -4.57 12.43
N VAL A 153 -11.34 -3.25 12.56
CA VAL A 153 -11.46 -2.29 11.46
C VAL A 153 -10.09 -1.67 11.18
N LEU A 154 -9.70 -1.57 9.92
CA LEU A 154 -8.47 -0.90 9.47
C LEU A 154 -8.76 0.11 8.37
N LEU A 155 -7.84 1.05 8.14
CA LEU A 155 -7.96 2.08 7.10
C LEU A 155 -6.73 2.11 6.19
N VAL A 156 -6.93 2.38 4.91
CA VAL A 156 -5.85 2.58 3.91
C VAL A 156 -6.09 3.84 3.08
N GLY A 157 -5.02 4.46 2.58
CA GLY A 157 -5.09 5.59 1.65
C GLY A 157 -5.87 6.78 2.20
N ASP A 158 -6.64 7.45 1.34
CA ASP A 158 -7.36 8.67 1.68
C ASP A 158 -8.36 8.54 2.85
N ALA A 159 -8.76 7.31 3.21
CA ALA A 159 -9.56 7.06 4.40
C ALA A 159 -8.77 7.37 5.69
N ALA A 160 -7.46 7.07 5.70
CA ALA A 160 -6.54 7.27 6.81
C ALA A 160 -5.81 8.62 6.77
N HIS A 161 -5.43 9.11 5.58
CA HIS A 161 -4.65 10.35 5.46
C HIS A 161 -5.04 11.19 4.25
N VAL A 162 -5.07 12.51 4.39
CA VAL A 162 -5.35 13.45 3.29
C VAL A 162 -4.34 14.57 3.38
N HIS A 163 -3.83 15.03 2.23
CA HIS A 163 -2.89 16.14 2.14
C HIS A 163 -2.98 16.84 0.79
N PHE A 164 -2.32 17.99 0.67
CA PHE A 164 -2.27 18.75 -0.58
C PHE A 164 -1.58 17.93 -1.69
N PRO A 165 -2.03 17.96 -2.96
CA PRO A 165 -1.53 17.06 -4.00
C PRO A 165 -0.23 17.56 -4.64
N LEU A 166 0.73 18.00 -3.82
CA LEU A 166 2.09 18.33 -4.26
C LEU A 166 2.95 17.06 -4.32
N GLY A 167 3.86 16.99 -5.30
CA GLY A 167 4.76 15.84 -5.49
C GLY A 167 4.09 14.54 -5.95
N GLY A 168 2.76 14.49 -6.11
CA GLY A 168 2.05 13.30 -6.58
C GLY A 168 2.03 12.14 -5.56
N GLN A 169 2.15 12.42 -4.27
CA GLN A 169 2.44 11.39 -3.26
C GLN A 169 1.20 10.64 -2.73
N GLY A 170 -0.02 11.19 -2.83
CA GLY A 170 -1.22 10.64 -2.17
C GLY A 170 -1.60 9.22 -2.62
N LEU A 171 -1.76 9.00 -3.94
CA LEU A 171 -2.07 7.66 -4.46
C LEU A 171 -0.96 6.66 -4.15
N ASN A 172 0.30 7.07 -4.28
CA ASN A 172 1.46 6.22 -4.01
C ASN A 172 1.51 5.78 -2.54
N LEU A 173 1.19 6.70 -1.62
CA LEU A 173 1.11 6.42 -0.19
C LEU A 173 0.01 5.40 0.11
N GLY A 174 -1.19 5.57 -0.48
CA GLY A 174 -2.29 4.61 -0.33
C GLY A 174 -2.01 3.23 -0.93
N ILE A 175 -1.32 3.14 -2.06
CA ILE A 175 -0.84 1.86 -2.62
C ILE A 175 0.12 1.18 -1.64
N GLY A 176 1.06 1.93 -1.07
CA GLY A 176 1.97 1.42 -0.04
C GLY A 176 1.23 0.89 1.20
N ASP A 177 0.15 1.55 1.63
CA ASP A 177 -0.67 1.07 2.74
C ASP A 177 -1.33 -0.28 2.41
N ALA A 178 -1.90 -0.41 1.21
CA ALA A 178 -2.56 -1.64 0.79
C ALA A 178 -1.56 -2.82 0.68
N ILE A 179 -0.37 -2.57 0.13
CA ILE A 179 0.70 -3.56 0.01
C ILE A 179 1.20 -3.98 1.41
N GLY A 180 1.45 -3.02 2.31
CA GLY A 180 1.89 -3.29 3.67
C GLY A 180 0.84 -4.03 4.51
N LEU A 181 -0.44 -3.72 4.31
CA LEU A 181 -1.54 -4.39 5.03
C LEU A 181 -1.82 -5.80 4.50
N GLY A 182 -1.85 -5.98 3.18
CA GLY A 182 -2.45 -7.15 2.54
C GLY A 182 -1.85 -8.48 3.01
N TRP A 183 -0.53 -8.60 3.04
CA TRP A 183 0.13 -9.83 3.48
C TRP A 183 -0.03 -10.09 4.97
N ARG A 184 0.06 -9.04 5.81
CA ARG A 184 -0.13 -9.14 7.27
C ARG A 184 -1.54 -9.58 7.62
N LEU A 185 -2.55 -8.96 6.99
CA LEU A 185 -3.94 -9.31 7.19
C LEU A 185 -4.23 -10.75 6.74
N ALA A 186 -3.63 -11.19 5.63
CA ALA A 186 -3.75 -12.58 5.18
C ALA A 186 -3.16 -13.57 6.20
N LEU A 187 -1.99 -13.29 6.79
CA LEU A 187 -1.41 -14.13 7.84
C LEU A 187 -2.31 -14.22 9.07
N VAL A 188 -2.85 -13.08 9.53
CA VAL A 188 -3.73 -13.05 10.70
C VAL A 188 -5.06 -13.75 10.42
N ALA A 189 -5.66 -13.52 9.24
CA ALA A 189 -6.91 -14.17 8.84
C ALA A 189 -6.76 -15.70 8.69
N ARG A 190 -5.56 -16.18 8.34
CA ARG A 190 -5.22 -17.61 8.30
C ARG A 190 -4.80 -18.19 9.66
N GLY A 191 -4.78 -17.40 10.73
CA GLY A 191 -4.32 -17.82 12.05
C GLY A 191 -2.81 -18.11 12.12
N GLN A 192 -2.03 -17.61 11.17
CA GLN A 192 -0.58 -17.85 11.06
C GLN A 192 0.24 -16.82 11.84
N ALA A 193 -0.35 -15.65 12.14
CA ALA A 193 0.27 -14.60 12.93
C ALA A 193 -0.71 -14.02 13.96
N ASP A 194 -0.16 -13.54 15.06
CA ASP A 194 -0.91 -12.80 16.06
C ASP A 194 -1.38 -11.44 15.48
N PRO A 195 -2.58 -10.94 15.81
CA PRO A 195 -3.05 -9.65 15.33
C PRO A 195 -2.10 -8.47 15.60
N SER A 196 -1.18 -8.56 16.55
CA SER A 196 -0.19 -7.51 16.84
C SER A 196 0.69 -7.12 15.64
N VAL A 197 0.83 -7.97 14.62
CA VAL A 197 1.50 -7.58 13.35
C VAL A 197 0.75 -6.48 12.61
N LEU A 198 -0.57 -6.33 12.82
CA LEU A 198 -1.37 -5.25 12.26
C LEU A 198 -1.17 -3.92 13.00
N ASP A 199 -0.73 -3.96 14.26
CA ASP A 199 -0.35 -2.75 15.01
C ASP A 199 1.00 -2.22 14.51
N VAL A 200 1.89 -3.13 14.08
CA VAL A 200 3.13 -2.76 13.37
C VAL A 200 2.79 -2.03 12.07
N TYR A 201 1.85 -2.57 11.28
CA TYR A 201 1.33 -1.88 10.08
C TYR A 201 0.85 -0.46 10.40
N SER A 202 0.03 -0.30 11.46
CA SER A 202 -0.48 1.01 11.86
C SER A 202 0.66 2.01 12.10
N ARG A 203 1.66 1.63 12.93
CA ARG A 203 2.79 2.52 13.25
C ARG A 203 3.67 2.83 12.05
N GLU A 204 4.02 1.83 11.25
CA GLU A 204 4.88 2.01 10.06
C GLU A 204 4.23 2.96 9.06
N ARG A 205 2.95 2.73 8.72
CA ARG A 205 2.24 3.50 7.70
C ARG A 205 1.81 4.89 8.18
N HIS A 206 1.48 5.03 9.46
CA HIS A 206 1.26 6.33 10.08
C HIS A 206 2.53 7.20 9.99
N ALA A 207 3.70 6.65 10.31
CA ALA A 207 4.97 7.38 10.22
C ALA A 207 5.27 7.84 8.78
N CYS A 208 5.03 6.98 7.77
CA CYS A 208 5.15 7.37 6.37
C CYS A 208 4.23 8.54 6.01
N ALA A 209 2.95 8.47 6.38
CA ALA A 209 1.99 9.51 6.07
C ALA A 209 2.29 10.84 6.77
N ALA A 210 2.72 10.79 8.04
CA ALA A 210 3.17 11.97 8.78
C ALA A 210 4.35 12.66 8.06
N GLY A 211 5.34 11.88 7.59
CA GLY A 211 6.46 12.41 6.81
C GLY A 211 6.04 13.07 5.50
N VAL A 212 5.08 12.46 4.78
CA VAL A 212 4.54 13.04 3.54
C VAL A 212 3.78 14.34 3.81
N ILE A 213 2.92 14.36 4.84
CA ILE A 213 2.16 15.57 5.22
C ILE A 213 3.11 16.71 5.57
N ALA A 214 4.15 16.44 6.36
CA ALA A 214 5.17 17.44 6.72
C ALA A 214 5.92 17.96 5.48
N ASN A 215 6.40 17.06 4.62
CA ASN A 215 7.09 17.45 3.38
C ASN A 215 6.19 18.26 2.43
N VAL A 216 4.91 17.93 2.33
CA VAL A 216 3.93 18.67 1.52
C VAL A 216 3.68 20.06 2.10
N ALA A 217 3.62 20.20 3.43
CA ALA A 217 3.52 21.50 4.09
C ALA A 217 4.74 22.38 3.80
N ASP A 218 5.95 21.81 3.87
CA ASP A 218 7.20 22.49 3.52
C ASP A 218 7.24 22.93 2.05
N GLN A 219 6.83 22.05 1.13
CA GLN A 219 6.72 22.39 -0.29
C GLN A 219 5.76 23.57 -0.51
N ARG A 220 4.60 23.56 0.16
CA ARG A 220 3.63 24.65 0.09
C ARG A 220 4.21 25.96 0.62
N GLU A 221 4.98 25.94 1.70
CA GLU A 221 5.62 27.17 2.22
C GLU A 221 6.63 27.75 1.22
N ARG A 222 7.47 26.90 0.63
CA ARG A 222 8.43 27.30 -0.41
C ARG A 222 7.74 27.81 -1.67
N MET A 223 6.51 27.40 -1.96
CA MET A 223 5.79 27.88 -3.12
C MET A 223 5.15 29.26 -2.91
N ARG A 224 5.10 29.82 -1.69
CA ARG A 224 4.46 31.12 -1.45
C ARG A 224 5.04 32.23 -2.34
N ILE A 225 4.19 33.20 -2.65
CA ILE A 225 4.58 34.39 -3.42
C ILE A 225 5.01 35.50 -2.45
N GLY A 226 6.08 36.22 -2.81
CA GLY A 226 6.66 37.29 -1.99
C GLY A 226 8.02 36.91 -1.40
N VAL A 227 8.58 37.86 -0.63
CA VAL A 227 9.98 37.83 -0.15
C VAL A 227 10.31 36.56 0.64
N ASP A 228 9.43 36.12 1.53
CA ASP A 228 9.67 34.94 2.36
C ASP A 228 9.75 33.66 1.52
N GLY A 229 8.81 33.48 0.58
CA GLY A 229 8.83 32.37 -0.35
C GLY A 229 10.06 32.42 -1.27
N ASP A 230 10.40 33.59 -1.80
CA ASP A 230 11.59 33.78 -2.65
C ASP A 230 12.88 33.39 -1.93
N ARG A 231 13.02 33.75 -0.65
CA ARG A 231 14.18 33.40 0.17
C ARG A 231 14.29 31.88 0.38
N LEU A 232 13.20 31.23 0.80
CA LEU A 232 13.17 29.76 0.99
C LEU A 232 13.48 29.02 -0.31
N ARG A 233 12.99 29.54 -1.44
CA ARG A 233 13.28 28.99 -2.77
C ARG A 233 14.74 29.12 -3.17
N HIS A 234 15.36 30.26 -2.89
CA HIS A 234 16.78 30.48 -3.15
C HIS A 234 17.65 29.54 -2.31
N GLU A 235 17.38 29.46 -1.01
CA GLU A 235 18.10 28.55 -0.09
C GLU A 235 17.98 27.08 -0.53
N LEU A 236 16.77 26.63 -0.90
CA LEU A 236 16.59 25.28 -1.45
C LEU A 236 17.34 25.11 -2.78
N GLY A 237 17.36 26.11 -3.65
CA GLY A 237 18.09 26.08 -4.92
C GLY A 237 19.57 25.78 -4.71
N VAL A 238 20.21 26.48 -3.78
CA VAL A 238 21.62 26.25 -3.39
C VAL A 238 21.83 24.84 -2.85
N LEU A 239 20.94 24.36 -1.97
CA LEU A 239 21.04 23.00 -1.41
C LEU A 239 20.90 21.91 -2.49
N LEU A 240 20.13 22.15 -3.54
CA LEU A 240 19.89 21.20 -4.63
C LEU A 240 21.03 21.12 -5.65
N GLU A 241 22.01 22.03 -5.58
CA GLU A 241 23.28 21.91 -6.34
C GLU A 241 24.15 20.76 -5.81
N ASP A 242 23.97 20.40 -4.53
CA ASP A 242 24.59 19.20 -3.93
C ASP A 242 23.83 17.95 -4.38
N ARG A 243 24.55 17.05 -5.07
CA ARG A 243 23.98 15.83 -5.67
C ARG A 243 23.36 14.89 -4.65
N ASP A 244 23.96 14.76 -3.47
CA ASP A 244 23.50 13.81 -2.46
C ASP A 244 22.26 14.34 -1.75
N ARG A 245 22.21 15.65 -1.49
CA ARG A 245 20.99 16.32 -0.99
C ARG A 245 19.84 16.26 -2.00
N ASN A 246 20.14 16.49 -3.28
CA ASN A 246 19.16 16.40 -4.36
C ASN A 246 18.60 14.97 -4.45
N ARG A 247 19.48 13.95 -4.41
CA ARG A 247 19.08 12.55 -4.36
C ARG A 247 18.21 12.25 -3.15
N ALA A 248 18.61 12.68 -1.96
CA ALA A 248 17.86 12.44 -0.73
C ALA A 248 16.43 13.01 -0.81
N LEU A 249 16.26 14.24 -1.31
CA LEU A 249 14.94 14.83 -1.50
C LEU A 249 14.12 14.12 -2.60
N GLY A 250 14.75 13.77 -3.71
CA GLY A 250 14.10 13.00 -4.79
C GLY A 250 13.61 11.64 -4.30
N SER A 251 14.43 10.95 -3.50
CA SER A 251 14.09 9.71 -2.82
C SER A 251 12.95 9.90 -1.82
N ALA A 252 12.94 10.99 -1.03
CA ALA A 252 11.83 11.36 -0.16
C ALA A 252 10.49 11.49 -0.92
N ILE A 253 10.48 12.23 -2.01
CA ILE A 253 9.26 12.48 -2.80
C ILE A 253 8.77 11.22 -3.52
N SER A 254 9.69 10.45 -4.10
CA SER A 254 9.36 9.24 -4.85
C SER A 254 9.08 8.01 -3.98
N ALA A 255 9.05 8.18 -2.65
CA ALA A 255 8.93 7.09 -1.67
C ALA A 255 10.01 6.00 -1.80
N GLN A 256 11.16 6.36 -2.38
CA GLN A 256 12.40 5.57 -2.39
C GLN A 256 13.32 6.03 -1.24
N SER A 257 12.73 6.53 -0.16
CA SER A 257 13.34 7.36 0.89
C SER A 257 13.99 6.57 2.02
N GLN A 258 13.89 5.26 1.96
CA GLN A 258 14.98 4.46 2.48
C GLN A 258 16.02 4.51 1.38
N PRO A 259 17.23 5.06 1.57
CA PRO A 259 18.25 4.95 0.55
C PRO A 259 18.36 3.46 0.23
N ALA A 260 17.80 3.05 -0.90
CA ALA A 260 17.95 1.71 -1.38
C ALA A 260 19.46 1.60 -1.56
N PRO A 261 20.15 0.79 -0.74
CA PRO A 261 21.58 0.72 -0.82
C PRO A 261 21.96 0.39 -2.27
N SER A 262 23.11 0.87 -2.72
CA SER A 262 23.57 0.59 -4.10
C SER A 262 23.61 -0.91 -4.41
N ALA A 263 23.68 -1.74 -3.37
CA ALA A 263 23.50 -3.18 -3.40
C ALA A 263 22.81 -3.65 -2.11
N LEU A 264 22.09 -4.77 -2.15
CA LEU A 264 21.42 -5.36 -0.96
C LEU A 264 22.35 -5.58 0.25
N GLN A 265 23.65 -5.68 0.00
CA GLN A 265 24.69 -5.89 1.01
C GLN A 265 24.73 -4.80 2.10
N ASP A 266 24.34 -3.56 1.77
CA ASP A 266 24.38 -2.43 2.72
C ASP A 266 22.98 -2.12 3.28
N ALA A 267 21.99 -2.99 3.03
CA ALA A 267 20.61 -2.75 3.47
C ALA A 267 20.49 -2.95 4.98
N ALA A 268 19.75 -2.08 5.63
CA ALA A 268 19.36 -2.19 7.03
C ALA A 268 17.87 -2.52 7.17
N ARG A 269 17.48 -2.97 8.36
CA ARG A 269 16.07 -3.16 8.69
C ARG A 269 15.28 -1.88 8.46
N GLY A 270 14.14 -2.01 7.77
CA GLY A 270 13.27 -0.90 7.39
C GLY A 270 13.58 -0.32 6.02
N ASP A 271 14.72 -0.69 5.41
CA ASP A 271 15.05 -0.23 4.08
C ASP A 271 14.16 -0.85 3.02
N PHE A 272 13.87 -0.10 1.96
CA PHE A 272 13.29 -0.71 0.76
C PHE A 272 14.39 -1.41 -0.03
N ALA A 273 14.21 -2.70 -0.27
CA ALA A 273 15.21 -3.53 -0.92
C ALA A 273 15.38 -3.09 -2.39
N ALA A 274 16.57 -2.60 -2.73
CA ALA A 274 16.91 -2.20 -4.09
C ALA A 274 16.72 -3.37 -5.06
N ASN A 275 16.23 -3.09 -6.28
CA ASN A 275 16.23 -4.14 -7.30
C ASN A 275 17.67 -4.44 -7.74
N THR A 276 18.22 -5.53 -7.23
CA THR A 276 19.59 -5.97 -7.48
C THR A 276 19.60 -7.21 -8.36
N VAL A 277 20.60 -7.29 -9.25
CA VAL A 277 20.86 -8.50 -10.04
C VAL A 277 21.43 -9.56 -9.10
N ILE A 278 20.82 -10.74 -9.09
CA ILE A 278 21.14 -11.84 -8.18
C ILE A 278 21.46 -13.08 -8.99
N GLU A 279 22.59 -13.70 -8.69
CA GLU A 279 22.96 -15.00 -9.22
C GLU A 279 22.45 -16.11 -8.31
N THR A 280 21.58 -16.97 -8.84
CA THR A 280 21.06 -18.14 -8.13
C THR A 280 21.66 -19.43 -8.66
N ASP A 281 21.34 -20.56 -8.02
CA ASP A 281 21.61 -21.91 -8.53
C ASP A 281 20.98 -22.17 -9.91
N THR A 282 19.83 -21.56 -10.19
CA THR A 282 19.10 -21.70 -11.47
C THR A 282 19.47 -20.67 -12.54
N GLY A 283 20.35 -19.71 -12.22
CA GLY A 283 20.84 -18.69 -13.14
C GLY A 283 20.69 -17.26 -12.62
N ILE A 284 20.97 -16.29 -13.49
CA ILE A 284 20.95 -14.86 -13.18
C ILE A 284 19.51 -14.32 -13.24
N THR A 285 19.08 -13.62 -12.21
CA THR A 285 17.77 -12.98 -12.08
C THR A 285 17.89 -11.64 -11.36
N ASP A 286 16.77 -11.08 -10.92
CA ASP A 286 16.71 -9.86 -10.10
C ASP A 286 15.71 -10.05 -8.94
N LEU A 287 15.82 -9.19 -7.91
CA LEU A 287 14.99 -9.26 -6.71
C LEU A 287 13.49 -9.21 -7.03
N ILE A 288 13.08 -8.34 -7.94
CA ILE A 288 11.67 -8.20 -8.33
C ILE A 288 11.14 -9.51 -8.91
N ARG A 289 11.88 -10.16 -9.82
CA ARG A 289 11.48 -11.46 -10.38
C ARG A 289 11.40 -12.56 -9.32
N LEU A 290 12.30 -12.55 -8.35
CA LEU A 290 12.24 -13.49 -7.22
C LEU A 290 10.99 -13.28 -6.38
N HIS A 291 10.61 -12.03 -6.06
CA HIS A 291 9.37 -11.71 -5.36
C HIS A 291 8.14 -12.16 -6.15
N VAL A 292 8.09 -11.86 -7.46
CA VAL A 292 6.99 -12.30 -8.33
C VAL A 292 6.84 -13.82 -8.31
N ALA A 293 7.96 -14.56 -8.32
CA ALA A 293 7.95 -16.01 -8.23
C ALA A 293 7.63 -16.56 -6.82
N ALA A 294 7.79 -15.76 -5.77
CA ALA A 294 7.49 -16.12 -4.39
C ALA A 294 6.03 -15.85 -3.98
N GLY A 295 5.31 -14.99 -4.70
CA GLY A 295 3.91 -14.69 -4.44
C GLY A 295 3.71 -13.84 -3.19
N ASP A 296 2.96 -14.34 -2.21
CA ASP A 296 2.71 -13.65 -0.92
C ASP A 296 3.78 -13.93 0.14
N ARG A 297 4.88 -14.60 -0.25
CA ARG A 297 5.97 -15.00 0.65
C ARG A 297 7.10 -13.98 0.70
N GLY A 298 7.72 -13.85 1.87
CA GLY A 298 9.00 -13.17 2.01
C GLY A 298 10.13 -13.98 1.36
N LEU A 299 11.28 -13.34 1.16
CA LEU A 299 12.50 -13.98 0.68
C LEU A 299 13.56 -13.95 1.77
N LEU A 300 14.22 -15.08 2.00
CA LEU A 300 15.49 -15.13 2.72
C LEU A 300 16.59 -15.41 1.70
N LEU A 301 17.42 -14.41 1.44
CA LEU A 301 18.53 -14.48 0.50
C LEU A 301 19.83 -14.74 1.30
N CYS A 302 20.53 -15.81 0.98
CA CYS A 302 21.79 -16.17 1.64
C CYS A 302 22.79 -16.76 0.64
N GLU A 303 24.09 -16.53 0.87
CA GLU A 303 25.15 -17.11 0.04
C GLU A 303 25.23 -18.64 0.20
N ASP A 304 25.11 -19.12 1.45
CA ASP A 304 25.05 -20.53 1.79
C ASP A 304 23.66 -20.94 2.30
N ALA A 305 22.88 -21.59 1.44
CA ALA A 305 21.59 -22.18 1.80
C ALA A 305 21.76 -23.61 2.36
N SER A 306 22.66 -23.75 3.34
CA SER A 306 22.98 -25.04 3.96
C SER A 306 21.78 -25.66 4.68
N GLU A 307 21.89 -26.94 4.99
CA GLU A 307 20.82 -27.71 5.62
C GLU A 307 20.42 -27.15 7.00
N SER A 308 21.35 -26.52 7.72
CA SER A 308 21.08 -25.79 8.96
C SER A 308 20.19 -24.57 8.74
N VAL A 309 20.43 -23.76 7.70
CA VAL A 309 19.57 -22.61 7.35
C VAL A 309 18.19 -23.09 6.92
N ARG A 310 18.14 -24.14 6.10
CA ARG A 310 16.88 -24.74 5.65
C ARG A 310 16.07 -25.27 6.83
N ALA A 311 16.72 -25.90 7.81
CA ALA A 311 16.06 -26.40 9.02
C ALA A 311 15.45 -25.30 9.89
N VAL A 312 16.02 -24.08 9.88
CA VAL A 312 15.44 -22.91 10.55
C VAL A 312 14.17 -22.42 9.84
N VAL A 313 14.13 -22.47 8.50
CA VAL A 313 13.03 -21.91 7.71
C VAL A 313 11.88 -22.91 7.51
N GLU A 314 12.16 -24.16 7.15
CA GLU A 314 11.15 -25.07 6.58
C GLU A 314 10.07 -25.54 7.57
N PRO A 315 10.31 -25.52 8.90
CA PRO A 315 9.21 -25.33 9.86
C PRO A 315 9.55 -24.33 10.98
N PRO A 316 8.69 -23.34 11.31
CA PRO A 316 7.31 -23.13 10.85
C PRO A 316 7.10 -22.09 9.71
N TRP A 317 8.17 -21.56 9.08
CA TRP A 317 8.06 -20.44 8.11
C TRP A 317 8.11 -20.87 6.64
N GLY A 318 8.25 -22.15 6.34
CA GLY A 318 8.39 -22.68 4.98
C GLY A 318 7.19 -22.44 4.05
N GLU A 319 6.05 -21.99 4.56
CA GLU A 319 4.91 -21.53 3.74
C GLU A 319 4.89 -20.01 3.53
N ARG A 320 5.67 -19.26 4.32
CA ARG A 320 5.65 -17.79 4.44
C ARG A 320 6.91 -17.12 3.94
N VAL A 321 8.03 -17.84 3.95
CA VAL A 321 9.36 -17.31 3.57
C VAL A 321 10.05 -18.32 2.66
N ARG A 322 10.45 -17.89 1.47
CA ARG A 322 11.19 -18.70 0.51
C ARG A 322 12.68 -18.47 0.69
N LEU A 323 13.41 -19.54 1.00
CA LEU A 323 14.87 -19.54 1.02
C LEU A 323 15.41 -19.55 -0.41
N ILE A 324 16.33 -18.64 -0.71
CA ILE A 324 17.00 -18.53 -2.00
C ILE A 324 18.51 -18.51 -1.77
N GLN A 325 19.20 -19.46 -2.39
CA GLN A 325 20.65 -19.38 -2.49
C GLN A 325 21.01 -18.31 -3.52
N ALA A 326 21.64 -17.24 -3.05
CA ALA A 326 21.95 -16.06 -3.82
C ALA A 326 23.43 -15.72 -3.62
N ARG A 327 24.19 -15.79 -4.72
CA ARG A 327 25.58 -15.31 -4.75
C ARG A 327 25.57 -13.79 -4.95
N ASN A 328 26.75 -13.18 -4.95
CA ASN A 328 26.96 -11.76 -5.24
C ASN A 328 26.16 -10.77 -4.36
N LEU A 329 25.72 -11.21 -3.18
CA LEU A 329 25.13 -10.38 -2.12
C LEU A 329 26.20 -9.74 -1.20
N GLY A 330 27.47 -10.13 -1.32
CA GLY A 330 28.47 -9.93 -0.27
C GLY A 330 28.31 -10.96 0.86
N PRO A 331 28.92 -10.75 2.04
CA PRO A 331 28.89 -11.72 3.15
C PRO A 331 27.53 -11.84 3.87
N THR A 332 26.53 -11.05 3.48
CA THR A 332 25.31 -10.85 4.28
C THR A 332 24.17 -11.79 3.90
N THR A 333 23.38 -12.19 4.91
CA THR A 333 22.05 -12.76 4.73
C THR A 333 21.00 -11.66 4.82
N VAL A 334 19.99 -11.66 3.94
CA VAL A 334 18.96 -10.62 3.89
C VAL A 334 17.56 -11.24 3.88
N LEU A 335 16.73 -10.84 4.84
CA LEU A 335 15.32 -11.19 4.91
C LEU A 335 14.48 -10.02 4.36
N VAL A 336 13.83 -10.25 3.22
CA VAL A 336 12.95 -9.27 2.56
C VAL A 336 11.50 -9.70 2.72
N ARG A 337 10.64 -8.78 3.13
CA ARG A 337 9.20 -8.98 3.31
C ARG A 337 8.48 -9.04 1.96
N PRO A 338 7.21 -9.52 1.92
CA PRO A 338 6.40 -9.51 0.70
C PRO A 338 6.18 -8.12 0.10
N ASP A 339 6.25 -7.07 0.93
CA ASP A 339 6.12 -5.67 0.51
C ASP A 339 7.43 -5.03 0.01
N GLY A 340 8.52 -5.80 -0.06
CA GLY A 340 9.82 -5.35 -0.57
C GLY A 340 10.70 -4.63 0.46
N GLU A 341 10.23 -4.47 1.70
CA GLU A 341 11.06 -3.93 2.78
C GLU A 341 11.95 -5.00 3.42
N VAL A 342 13.14 -4.60 3.85
CA VAL A 342 14.09 -5.45 4.56
C VAL A 342 13.63 -5.59 6.01
N ALA A 343 13.28 -6.82 6.41
CA ALA A 343 12.97 -7.13 7.80
C ALA A 343 14.23 -7.33 8.65
N TRP A 344 15.30 -7.84 8.04
CA TRP A 344 16.57 -8.10 8.70
C TRP A 344 17.69 -8.28 7.68
N SER A 345 18.90 -7.90 8.08
CA SER A 345 20.14 -8.16 7.36
C SER A 345 21.26 -8.41 8.37
N GLY A 346 22.14 -9.36 8.08
CA GLY A 346 23.25 -9.67 8.97
C GLY A 346 23.95 -10.99 8.69
N GLU A 347 24.93 -11.29 9.52
CA GLU A 347 25.57 -12.60 9.57
C GLU A 347 24.63 -13.61 10.25
N LEU A 348 24.58 -14.84 9.74
CA LEU A 348 23.64 -15.84 10.26
C LEU A 348 23.96 -16.25 11.71
N GLY A 349 25.23 -16.32 12.09
CA GLY A 349 25.67 -16.76 13.42
C GLY A 349 25.09 -18.13 13.78
N ASP A 350 24.45 -18.22 14.96
CA ASP A 350 23.72 -19.41 15.43
C ASP A 350 22.25 -19.46 14.96
N GLY A 351 21.80 -18.48 14.19
CA GLY A 351 20.44 -18.37 13.66
C GLY A 351 19.39 -17.83 14.64
N SER A 352 19.74 -17.58 15.91
CA SER A 352 18.78 -17.13 16.92
C SER A 352 18.15 -15.78 16.61
N GLU A 353 18.94 -14.84 16.08
CA GLU A 353 18.43 -13.53 15.66
C GLU A 353 17.47 -13.64 14.47
N LEU A 354 17.83 -14.44 13.46
CA LEU A 354 16.97 -14.70 12.30
C LEU A 354 15.62 -15.30 12.75
N VAL A 355 15.63 -16.27 13.65
CA VAL A 355 14.42 -16.88 14.23
C VAL A 355 13.54 -15.83 14.92
N ALA A 356 14.14 -14.95 15.72
CA ALA A 356 13.41 -13.86 16.37
C ALA A 356 12.76 -12.91 15.35
N ARG A 357 13.47 -12.57 14.27
CA ARG A 357 12.97 -11.69 13.20
C ARG A 357 11.90 -12.34 12.34
N LEU A 358 12.03 -13.63 12.06
CA LEU A 358 10.99 -14.41 11.37
C LEU A 358 9.71 -14.47 12.21
N ALA A 359 9.82 -14.73 13.51
CA ALA A 359 8.69 -14.74 14.43
C ALA A 359 8.02 -13.36 14.56
N GLU A 360 8.81 -12.29 14.71
CA GLU A 360 8.32 -10.91 14.78
C GLU A 360 7.59 -10.49 13.50
N THR A 361 8.12 -10.87 12.33
CA THR A 361 7.62 -10.42 11.03
C THR A 361 6.45 -11.27 10.53
N PHE A 362 6.56 -12.59 10.63
CA PHE A 362 5.64 -13.55 10.00
C PHE A 362 4.81 -14.36 11.00
N GLY A 363 4.96 -14.12 12.31
CA GLY A 363 4.35 -14.90 13.38
C GLY A 363 5.00 -16.27 13.61
N GLY A 364 4.52 -17.02 14.60
CA GLY A 364 5.06 -18.34 14.99
C GLY A 364 5.97 -18.28 16.23
N SER A 365 6.20 -19.43 16.88
CA SER A 365 7.06 -19.47 18.07
C SER A 365 8.53 -19.46 17.69
N ALA A 366 9.31 -18.56 18.28
CA ALA A 366 10.76 -18.49 18.16
C ALA A 366 11.51 -19.67 18.85
N ARG A 367 10.82 -20.75 19.25
CA ARG A 367 11.51 -21.91 19.81
C ARG A 367 12.28 -22.59 18.68
N PRO A 368 13.62 -22.64 18.73
CA PRO A 368 14.36 -23.55 17.87
C PRO A 368 13.82 -24.93 18.19
N CYS A 369 13.44 -25.70 17.17
CA CYS A 369 13.34 -27.14 17.37
C CYS A 369 14.73 -27.57 17.83
N ALA A 370 14.88 -27.91 19.12
CA ALA A 370 16.16 -28.35 19.63
C ALA A 370 16.57 -29.56 18.80
N VAL A 371 17.67 -29.43 18.07
CA VAL A 371 18.20 -30.44 17.14
C VAL A 371 18.56 -31.75 17.88
N ASP A 372 18.53 -31.73 19.22
CA ASP A 372 18.80 -32.87 20.09
C ASP A 372 17.60 -33.81 20.29
N GLU A 373 16.34 -33.39 20.13
CA GLU A 373 15.18 -34.27 20.39
C GLU A 373 14.87 -35.23 19.23
N CYS A 374 15.39 -34.99 18.03
CA CYS A 374 15.20 -35.89 16.88
C CYS A 374 16.21 -37.06 16.83
N ARG A 375 17.23 -37.06 17.70
CA ARG A 375 18.30 -38.06 17.65
C ARG A 375 17.99 -39.34 18.45
N ASP A 376 17.06 -39.26 19.41
CA ASP A 376 16.72 -40.40 20.30
C ASP A 376 15.50 -41.22 19.85
N SER A 377 14.82 -40.86 18.76
CA SER A 377 13.64 -41.59 18.27
C SER A 377 13.90 -42.53 17.07
N LEU A 378 15.15 -42.73 16.64
CA LEU A 378 15.49 -43.60 15.49
C LEU A 378 16.05 -44.99 15.83
N THR A 379 15.90 -45.47 17.07
CA THR A 379 16.17 -46.88 17.39
C THR A 379 15.07 -47.52 18.24
N ALA A 380 13.90 -47.77 17.62
CA ALA A 380 13.17 -49.05 17.72
C ALA A 380 11.75 -48.93 17.13
N HIS A 381 11.53 -49.58 15.99
CA HIS A 381 10.25 -50.17 15.56
C HIS A 381 9.02 -49.25 15.33
N GLY A 382 8.80 -48.91 14.05
CA GLY A 382 7.46 -48.97 13.43
C GLY A 382 6.52 -47.77 13.56
N ARG A 383 6.35 -47.04 12.43
CA ARG A 383 5.28 -46.07 12.06
C ARG A 383 4.94 -44.95 13.07
N PRO A 384 5.07 -43.66 12.70
CA PRO A 384 4.62 -42.57 13.56
C PRO A 384 3.09 -42.56 13.64
N ARG A 385 2.55 -42.76 14.84
CA ARG A 385 1.19 -42.32 15.21
C ARG A 385 1.31 -40.91 15.77
N CYS A 386 0.64 -39.94 15.13
CA CYS A 386 0.39 -38.64 15.75
C CYS A 386 -0.38 -38.87 17.06
N ARG A 387 0.24 -38.60 18.21
CA ARG A 387 -0.47 -38.44 19.48
C ARG A 387 -1.00 -37.01 19.55
N THR A 388 -2.27 -36.81 19.20
CA THR A 388 -3.02 -35.64 19.62
C THR A 388 -3.39 -35.81 21.09
N ASN A 389 -2.68 -35.16 22.00
CA ASN A 389 -3.17 -34.96 23.37
C ASN A 389 -4.24 -33.88 23.32
N VAL A 390 -5.47 -34.32 23.08
CA VAL A 390 -6.69 -33.55 23.38
C VAL A 390 -7.53 -34.50 24.23
N GLU A 391 -7.64 -34.21 25.53
CA GLU A 391 -8.65 -34.85 26.37
C GLU A 391 -10.03 -34.50 25.81
N PRO A 392 -10.93 -35.49 25.58
CA PRO A 392 -12.30 -35.18 25.22
C PRO A 392 -13.01 -34.58 26.44
N PRO A 393 -13.89 -33.57 26.26
CA PRO A 393 -14.71 -33.08 27.36
C PRO A 393 -15.65 -34.19 27.84
N PRO A 394 -16.04 -34.20 29.13
CA PRO A 394 -16.90 -35.24 29.67
C PRO A 394 -18.27 -35.24 28.97
N GLU A 395 -18.70 -36.43 28.56
CA GLU A 395 -20.00 -36.70 27.94
C GLU A 395 -21.15 -36.13 28.78
N ALA A 396 -21.86 -35.14 28.22
CA ALA A 396 -23.14 -34.71 28.76
C ALA A 396 -24.20 -35.80 28.49
N ARG A 397 -24.77 -36.34 29.58
CA ARG A 397 -25.94 -37.24 29.53
C ARG A 397 -27.07 -36.60 28.71
N PRO A 398 -27.77 -37.34 27.83
CA PRO A 398 -28.91 -36.77 27.14
C PRO A 398 -30.07 -36.56 28.12
N ALA A 399 -30.51 -35.31 28.23
CA ALA A 399 -31.78 -34.98 28.87
C ALA A 399 -32.93 -35.52 28.01
N ARG A 400 -33.81 -36.29 28.64
CA ARG A 400 -35.10 -36.69 28.06
C ARG A 400 -35.97 -35.45 27.87
N ALA A 401 -36.35 -35.15 26.63
CA ALA A 401 -37.53 -34.36 26.33
C ALA A 401 -38.41 -35.22 25.42
N THR A 402 -39.61 -35.53 25.92
CA THR A 402 -40.69 -36.21 25.23
C THR A 402 -41.51 -35.18 24.47
N ASP A 403 -41.59 -35.31 23.15
CA ASP A 403 -42.59 -34.60 22.36
C ASP A 403 -43.73 -35.56 21.99
N ALA A 404 -44.95 -35.06 22.15
CA ALA A 404 -46.19 -35.74 21.85
C ALA A 404 -46.44 -35.71 20.34
N ASP A 405 -45.91 -36.71 19.63
CA ASP A 405 -46.56 -37.35 18.47
C ASP A 405 -45.58 -38.38 17.89
N GLY A 406 -45.61 -39.58 18.45
CA GLY A 406 -44.79 -40.69 18.01
C GLY A 406 -45.02 -41.03 16.53
N ARG A 407 -43.96 -40.89 15.73
CA ARG A 407 -43.73 -41.69 14.51
C ARG A 407 -42.30 -41.51 13.96
N ASP A 408 -41.55 -42.60 13.99
CA ASP A 408 -40.31 -42.83 13.25
C ASP A 408 -40.57 -42.91 11.73
N ARG A 409 -39.74 -42.25 10.91
CA ARG A 409 -39.41 -42.71 9.55
C ARG A 409 -37.99 -42.30 9.13
N ALA A 410 -37.20 -43.33 8.81
CA ALA A 410 -35.98 -43.26 8.02
C ALA A 410 -36.32 -43.11 6.52
N ALA A 411 -35.52 -42.30 5.80
CA ALA A 411 -35.17 -42.42 4.36
C ALA A 411 -34.34 -41.19 3.98
N ALA A 412 -33.04 -41.33 3.71
CA ALA A 412 -32.43 -41.64 2.42
C ALA A 412 -31.97 -40.38 1.66
N VAL A 413 -30.65 -40.33 1.45
CA VAL A 413 -29.91 -39.40 0.58
C VAL A 413 -30.25 -39.66 -0.88
N PRO A 414 -30.22 -38.62 -1.74
CA PRO A 414 -29.46 -38.78 -2.98
C PRO A 414 -28.59 -37.55 -3.32
N ASP A 415 -27.30 -37.83 -3.54
CA ASP A 415 -26.44 -37.17 -4.53
C ASP A 415 -26.50 -38.08 -5.78
N PRO A 416 -26.59 -37.57 -7.03
CA PRO A 416 -25.34 -37.28 -7.76
C PRO A 416 -25.42 -36.13 -8.79
N PHE A 417 -24.28 -35.45 -8.95
CA PHE A 417 -23.85 -34.70 -10.12
C PHE A 417 -24.21 -35.32 -11.49
N ALA A 418 -24.81 -34.51 -12.38
CA ALA A 418 -24.62 -34.48 -13.85
C ALA A 418 -25.60 -33.42 -14.41
N GLY A 419 -25.29 -32.45 -15.25
CA GLY A 419 -24.13 -32.02 -16.02
C GLY A 419 -24.64 -30.96 -17.02
N GLY A 420 -23.77 -30.08 -17.52
CA GLY A 420 -24.09 -29.23 -18.68
C GLY A 420 -23.62 -27.77 -18.57
N GLY A 421 -22.44 -27.48 -19.12
CA GLY A 421 -21.98 -26.12 -19.42
C GLY A 421 -22.62 -25.54 -20.70
N PRO A 422 -21.99 -24.55 -21.35
CA PRO A 422 -21.99 -23.15 -20.94
C PRO A 422 -22.69 -22.27 -21.98
N THR A 423 -23.42 -21.24 -21.57
CA THR A 423 -23.90 -20.18 -22.47
C THR A 423 -23.23 -18.84 -22.17
N ARG A 424 -22.48 -18.39 -23.18
CA ARG A 424 -21.89 -17.07 -23.30
C ARG A 424 -22.98 -16.00 -23.33
N ARG A 425 -22.91 -15.00 -22.44
CA ARG A 425 -23.29 -13.61 -22.77
C ARG A 425 -22.30 -12.65 -22.13
N ARG A 426 -21.51 -12.00 -23.00
CA ARG A 426 -20.67 -10.84 -22.69
C ARG A 426 -21.58 -9.65 -22.41
N ALA A 427 -21.46 -9.05 -21.23
CA ALA A 427 -21.83 -7.66 -20.99
C ALA A 427 -20.53 -6.91 -20.68
N SER A 428 -20.10 -6.11 -21.65
CA SER A 428 -18.90 -5.28 -21.58
C SER A 428 -19.24 -3.92 -20.99
N THR A 429 -18.81 -3.67 -19.76
CA THR A 429 -18.57 -2.32 -19.23
C THR A 429 -17.12 -2.28 -18.78
N GLY A 430 -16.21 -2.24 -19.75
CA GLY A 430 -14.78 -2.09 -19.52
C GLY A 430 -14.47 -0.63 -19.25
N TRP A 431 -14.03 -0.34 -18.03
CA TRP A 431 -13.22 0.84 -17.74
C TRP A 431 -11.82 0.56 -18.28
N SER A 432 -11.52 1.07 -19.47
CA SER A 432 -10.16 1.03 -20.04
C SER A 432 -9.43 2.34 -19.71
N CYS A 433 -8.51 2.29 -18.75
CA CYS A 433 -7.41 3.25 -18.69
C CYS A 433 -6.42 2.91 -19.81
N SER A 434 -6.53 3.60 -20.93
CA SER A 434 -5.70 3.35 -22.12
C SER A 434 -4.81 4.53 -22.44
N TRP A 435 -3.69 4.75 -21.73
CA TRP A 435 -2.62 5.63 -22.21
C TRP A 435 -1.24 5.19 -21.70
N TRP A 436 -0.56 4.36 -22.50
CA TRP A 436 0.90 4.26 -22.55
C TRP A 436 1.36 4.88 -23.89
N PRO A 437 2.33 5.80 -23.92
CA PRO A 437 2.93 6.21 -25.18
C PRO A 437 3.73 5.04 -25.77
N ARG A 438 3.60 4.83 -27.08
CA ARG A 438 4.28 3.79 -27.85
C ARG A 438 5.79 3.77 -27.52
N GLN A 439 6.27 2.57 -27.19
CA GLN A 439 7.68 2.25 -26.97
C GLN A 439 8.55 2.76 -28.13
N ILE A 440 9.51 3.63 -27.80
CA ILE A 440 10.69 3.87 -28.62
C ILE A 440 11.57 2.62 -28.48
N ARG A 441 11.77 1.89 -29.57
CA ARG A 441 12.72 0.76 -29.63
C ARG A 441 14.16 1.30 -29.48
N PRO A 442 15.01 0.75 -28.60
CA PRO A 442 16.44 1.05 -28.64
C PRO A 442 17.06 0.43 -29.90
N ALA A 443 17.92 1.19 -30.59
CA ALA A 443 18.75 0.69 -31.69
C ALA A 443 19.79 -0.33 -31.17
N PRO A 444 20.14 -1.37 -31.95
CA PRO A 444 21.16 -2.33 -31.55
C PRO A 444 22.56 -1.72 -31.64
N VAL A 445 23.28 -1.69 -30.52
CA VAL A 445 24.72 -1.42 -30.49
C VAL A 445 25.45 -2.69 -30.88
N SER A 446 26.09 -2.69 -32.05
CA SER A 446 26.99 -3.77 -32.47
C SER A 446 28.33 -3.62 -31.75
N LEU A 447 28.65 -4.57 -30.86
CA LEU A 447 30.03 -4.80 -30.41
C LEU A 447 30.74 -5.58 -31.52
N ARG A 448 31.72 -4.94 -32.18
CA ARG A 448 32.74 -5.66 -32.96
C ARG A 448 33.85 -6.11 -32.01
N ALA A 449 34.31 -7.32 -32.29
CA ALA A 449 35.33 -8.17 -31.67
C ALA A 449 36.41 -7.49 -30.82
#